data_AF-A0A162JZ27-F1
#
_entry.id   AF-A0A162JZ27-F1
#
_cell.length_a   1.000
_cell.length_b   1.000
_cell.length_c   1.000
_cell.angle_alpha   90.00
_cell.angle_beta   90.00
_cell.angle_gamma   90.00
#
_symmetry.space_group_name_H-M   'P 1'
#
loop_
_entity.id
_entity.type
_entity.pdbx_description
1 polymer ?
#
loop_
_entity_poly.entity_id
_entity_poly.type
_entity_poly.pdbx_seq_one_letter_code
_entity_poly.pdbx_strand_id
1 'polypeptide(L)'
;MQPQTSLPAFAVRDHEGFMELALLEAQKSPPASNKFCVGAVLVNEDTGQVLSTRFSLEYPRDYKGDKGTTHAEQCCFIKVADENNLAEPFIYQVLPPNTVLYTTMEPCNDRLSGSMTCATRILRLNGAIKTVYVGIREPAVELQPVRKWAYFSWLPYKHSSPASRPFRPAQPSTCTGMQRISRKKNYNGQGEFGIGFGNTRIYPAVRKELPIGAKVTATEGFDVSFWAKTGRIDIELQDGSPQSYFIKVVSADLGKNMVMEEFESMETMYRAAPDFIPRPVAWGQYAEVPDTYFLLDEYRDMIDDMPDPTNFAYWLAKLHQRNPSPSGKFGFHMTTYAGNLPQWVEWEDSWETFFAKSMQYALSLEIERNGQSAELSALSETLFDKVIPRLLRPLESDGRSVRPSLVHGDLWYRNSGIDVNNGQPLVFDACCFYAHHEYEFGQWRPPCNRFGEEYIAAYVSQQPISEPVEDFFGRLDLYRLRLDTHVSALFFENADLRKQVIDVMRDLVERYGATSTELGQQDTAM
;
A
#
# COMPACT_ATOMS: atom_id res chain seq x y z
N MET A 1 -43.41 -23.34 -21.61
CA MET A 1 -42.10 -23.02 -22.22
C MET A 1 -42.11 -21.55 -22.60
N GLN A 2 -41.43 -20.70 -21.83
CA GLN A 2 -41.17 -19.33 -22.29
C GLN A 2 -40.12 -19.40 -23.42
N PRO A 3 -40.19 -18.56 -24.45
CA PRO A 3 -39.22 -18.57 -25.54
C PRO A 3 -37.85 -18.20 -24.97
N GLN A 4 -36.82 -19.00 -25.26
CA GLN A 4 -35.43 -18.55 -25.14
C GLN A 4 -35.24 -17.39 -26.11
N THR A 5 -35.29 -16.16 -25.61
CA THR A 5 -34.80 -14.99 -26.35
C THR A 5 -33.32 -15.23 -26.61
N SER A 6 -32.94 -15.44 -27.87
CA SER A 6 -31.53 -15.50 -28.24
C SER A 6 -30.91 -14.15 -27.86
N LEU A 7 -29.88 -14.20 -27.00
CA LEU A 7 -29.09 -13.02 -26.66
C LEU A 7 -28.59 -12.35 -27.96
N PRO A 8 -28.53 -11.01 -28.01
CA PRO A 8 -27.99 -10.33 -29.18
C PRO A 8 -26.56 -10.80 -29.46
N ALA A 9 -26.20 -10.89 -30.74
CA ALA A 9 -24.83 -11.20 -31.13
C ALA A 9 -23.97 -9.95 -30.87
N PHE A 10 -23.02 -10.06 -29.94
CA PHE A 10 -22.07 -8.99 -29.63
C PHE A 10 -20.82 -9.12 -30.51
N ALA A 11 -20.22 -7.99 -30.87
CA ALA A 11 -18.92 -8.02 -31.51
C ALA A 11 -17.84 -8.46 -30.50
N VAL A 12 -16.75 -9.05 -31.01
CA VAL A 12 -15.56 -9.35 -30.22
C VAL A 12 -15.08 -8.05 -29.55
N ARG A 13 -14.87 -8.09 -28.23
CA ARG A 13 -14.46 -6.94 -27.40
C ARG A 13 -15.43 -5.73 -27.40
N ASP A 14 -16.72 -5.97 -27.60
CA ASP A 14 -17.77 -4.95 -27.37
C ASP A 14 -17.98 -4.68 -25.87
N HIS A 15 -16.98 -4.07 -25.23
CA HIS A 15 -16.97 -3.85 -23.79
C HIS A 15 -18.16 -3.01 -23.31
N GLU A 16 -18.62 -2.03 -24.12
CA GLU A 16 -19.79 -1.22 -23.81
C GLU A 16 -21.07 -2.07 -23.86
N GLY A 17 -21.28 -2.86 -24.92
CA GLY A 17 -22.44 -3.74 -25.04
C GLY A 17 -22.52 -4.80 -23.94
N PHE A 18 -21.39 -5.42 -23.57
CA PHE A 18 -21.37 -6.40 -22.48
C PHE A 18 -21.65 -5.77 -21.11
N MET A 19 -21.20 -4.54 -20.88
CA MET A 19 -21.50 -3.83 -19.64
C MET A 19 -22.95 -3.31 -19.59
N GLU A 20 -23.50 -2.86 -20.71
CA GLU A 20 -24.94 -2.56 -20.83
C GLU A 20 -25.78 -3.81 -20.53
N LEU A 21 -25.38 -4.98 -21.00
CA LEU A 21 -26.01 -6.25 -20.65
C LEU A 21 -25.92 -6.54 -19.14
N ALA A 22 -24.76 -6.32 -18.53
CA ALA A 22 -24.60 -6.46 -17.07
C ALA A 22 -25.52 -5.50 -16.30
N LEU A 23 -25.72 -4.26 -16.78
CA LEU A 23 -26.66 -3.30 -16.20
C LEU A 23 -28.12 -3.76 -16.36
N LEU A 24 -28.48 -4.37 -17.49
CA LEU A 24 -29.81 -4.95 -17.69
C LEU A 24 -30.06 -6.14 -16.75
N GLU A 25 -29.05 -6.96 -16.49
CA GLU A 25 -29.15 -8.01 -15.47
C GLU A 25 -29.30 -7.40 -14.06
N ALA A 26 -28.53 -6.37 -13.73
CA ALA A 26 -28.61 -5.69 -12.44
C ALA A 26 -30.04 -5.18 -12.13
N GLN A 27 -30.76 -4.70 -13.15
CA GLN A 27 -32.16 -4.23 -13.01
C GLN A 27 -33.15 -5.33 -12.61
N LYS A 28 -32.80 -6.61 -12.78
CA LYS A 28 -33.62 -7.76 -12.36
C LYS A 28 -33.43 -8.10 -10.88
N SER A 29 -32.35 -7.63 -10.25
CA SER A 29 -32.10 -7.84 -8.82
C SER A 29 -33.13 -7.07 -7.98
N PRO A 30 -33.81 -7.72 -7.02
CA PRO A 30 -34.78 -7.04 -6.16
C PRO A 30 -34.07 -5.97 -5.30
N PRO A 31 -34.57 -4.73 -5.27
CA PRO A 31 -33.95 -3.66 -4.50
C PRO A 31 -34.12 -3.88 -3.00
N ALA A 32 -33.07 -3.62 -2.22
CA ALA A 32 -33.09 -3.67 -0.76
C ALA A 32 -32.24 -2.53 -0.18
N SER A 33 -32.67 -1.96 0.95
CA SER A 33 -32.02 -0.79 1.56
C SER A 33 -30.59 -1.02 2.04
N ASN A 34 -30.16 -2.29 2.17
CA ASN A 34 -28.85 -2.68 2.65
C ASN A 34 -27.99 -3.40 1.61
N LYS A 35 -28.37 -3.39 0.32
CA LYS A 35 -27.68 -4.12 -0.75
C LYS A 35 -27.72 -3.40 -2.08
N PHE A 36 -26.65 -3.55 -2.86
CA PHE A 36 -26.61 -3.09 -4.24
C PHE A 36 -27.30 -4.11 -5.16
N CYS A 37 -28.00 -3.61 -6.17
CA CYS A 37 -28.45 -4.43 -7.30
C CYS A 37 -27.28 -4.57 -8.27
N VAL A 38 -26.72 -5.77 -8.36
CA VAL A 38 -25.52 -6.06 -9.16
C VAL A 38 -25.87 -7.03 -10.27
N GLY A 39 -25.32 -6.79 -11.47
CA GLY A 39 -25.36 -7.72 -12.59
C GLY A 39 -23.96 -8.14 -13.01
N ALA A 40 -23.86 -9.33 -13.61
CA ALA A 40 -22.61 -9.88 -14.11
C ALA A 40 -22.82 -10.67 -15.40
N VAL A 41 -21.80 -10.63 -16.26
CA VAL A 41 -21.77 -11.33 -17.55
C VAL A 41 -20.42 -11.98 -17.74
N LEU A 42 -20.41 -13.28 -18.00
CA LEU A 42 -19.23 -14.06 -18.35
C LEU A 42 -19.16 -14.23 -19.86
N VAL A 43 -18.03 -13.92 -20.48
CA VAL A 43 -17.88 -13.84 -21.95
C VAL A 43 -16.61 -14.56 -22.40
N ASN A 44 -16.68 -15.28 -23.51
CA ASN A 44 -15.50 -15.69 -24.26
C ASN A 44 -15.03 -14.51 -25.11
N GLU A 45 -13.90 -13.90 -24.72
CA GLU A 45 -13.42 -12.69 -25.37
C GLU A 45 -12.99 -12.93 -26.83
N ASP A 46 -12.51 -14.13 -27.17
CA ASP A 46 -12.06 -14.44 -28.54
C ASP A 46 -13.20 -14.44 -29.55
N THR A 47 -14.43 -14.73 -29.10
CA THR A 47 -15.60 -14.91 -29.98
C THR A 47 -16.71 -13.90 -29.72
N GLY A 48 -16.66 -13.16 -28.61
CA GLY A 48 -17.76 -12.31 -28.14
C GLY A 48 -18.95 -13.11 -27.61
N GLN A 49 -18.82 -14.44 -27.43
CA GLN A 49 -19.90 -15.29 -26.97
C GLN A 49 -20.15 -15.10 -25.48
N VAL A 50 -21.40 -14.78 -25.12
CA VAL A 50 -21.84 -14.75 -23.72
C VAL A 50 -22.02 -16.18 -23.21
N LEU A 51 -21.26 -16.53 -22.16
CA LEU A 51 -21.27 -17.82 -21.49
C LEU A 51 -22.31 -17.86 -20.36
N SER A 52 -22.46 -16.77 -19.62
CA SER A 52 -23.43 -16.65 -18.53
C SER A 52 -23.83 -15.20 -18.29
N THR A 53 -25.10 -14.97 -17.93
CA THR A 53 -25.62 -13.68 -17.46
C THR A 53 -26.42 -13.92 -16.20
N ARG A 54 -26.11 -13.20 -15.12
CA ARG A 54 -26.77 -13.38 -13.82
C ARG A 54 -26.78 -12.09 -13.00
N PHE A 55 -27.62 -12.06 -11.97
CA PHE A 55 -27.74 -10.93 -11.06
C PHE A 55 -27.70 -11.34 -9.58
N SER A 56 -27.46 -10.37 -8.69
CA SER A 56 -27.44 -10.62 -7.25
C SER A 56 -28.80 -11.12 -6.75
N LEU A 57 -28.81 -12.04 -5.79
CA LEU A 57 -30.02 -12.65 -5.21
C LEU A 57 -30.84 -13.53 -6.16
N GLU A 58 -30.30 -13.90 -7.32
CA GLU A 58 -30.99 -14.79 -8.27
C GLU A 58 -31.20 -16.21 -7.73
N TYR A 59 -30.30 -16.67 -6.85
CA TYR A 59 -30.42 -17.95 -6.15
C TYR A 59 -30.81 -17.73 -4.68
N PRO A 60 -31.52 -18.69 -4.05
CA PRO A 60 -31.93 -18.56 -2.66
C PRO A 60 -30.72 -18.50 -1.72
N ARG A 61 -30.94 -17.96 -0.50
CA ARG A 61 -29.96 -18.10 0.58
C ARG A 61 -29.68 -19.57 0.86
N ASP A 62 -28.48 -19.85 1.34
CA ASP A 62 -28.03 -21.20 1.69
C ASP A 62 -27.92 -22.14 0.47
N TYR A 63 -27.89 -21.58 -0.75
CA TYR A 63 -27.75 -22.39 -1.97
C TYR A 63 -26.46 -23.21 -1.92
N LYS A 64 -26.62 -24.54 -1.95
CA LYS A 64 -25.53 -25.52 -1.82
C LYS A 64 -24.61 -25.28 -0.61
N GLY A 65 -25.16 -24.80 0.51
CA GLY A 65 -24.42 -24.64 1.77
C GLY A 65 -23.72 -23.28 1.97
N ASP A 66 -23.85 -22.36 1.01
CA ASP A 66 -23.37 -20.98 1.18
C ASP A 66 -24.41 -20.14 1.94
N LYS A 67 -24.17 -19.92 3.25
CA LYS A 67 -25.10 -19.24 4.16
C LYS A 67 -25.37 -17.75 3.86
N GLY A 68 -24.66 -17.19 2.88
CA GLY A 68 -24.79 -15.80 2.46
C GLY A 68 -25.89 -15.58 1.42
N THR A 69 -26.06 -14.33 1.03
CA THR A 69 -26.80 -14.03 -0.20
C THR A 69 -25.90 -14.15 -1.42
N THR A 70 -26.42 -14.69 -2.52
CA THR A 70 -25.63 -14.86 -3.74
C THR A 70 -25.38 -13.52 -4.42
N HIS A 71 -24.13 -13.29 -4.82
CA HIS A 71 -23.73 -12.14 -5.62
C HIS A 71 -23.77 -12.49 -7.12
N ALA A 72 -23.82 -11.49 -7.99
CA ALA A 72 -24.01 -11.69 -9.42
C ALA A 72 -22.90 -12.55 -10.07
N GLU A 73 -21.64 -12.34 -9.68
CA GLU A 73 -20.48 -13.10 -10.18
C GLU A 73 -20.57 -14.57 -9.76
N GLN A 74 -20.91 -14.80 -8.48
CA GLN A 74 -21.16 -16.14 -7.95
C GLN A 74 -22.31 -16.82 -8.69
N CYS A 75 -23.42 -16.12 -8.94
CA CYS A 75 -24.53 -16.65 -9.69
C CYS A 75 -24.09 -17.12 -11.09
N CYS A 76 -23.21 -16.35 -11.77
CA CYS A 76 -22.68 -16.74 -13.08
C CYS A 76 -21.90 -18.06 -13.00
N PHE A 77 -21.07 -18.23 -11.98
CA PHE A 77 -20.30 -19.45 -11.79
C PHE A 77 -21.19 -20.65 -11.45
N ILE A 78 -22.20 -20.44 -10.60
CA ILE A 78 -23.21 -21.46 -10.29
C ILE A 78 -23.90 -21.94 -11.56
N LYS A 79 -24.33 -21.03 -12.45
CA LYS A 79 -24.97 -21.41 -13.72
C LYS A 79 -24.08 -22.32 -14.55
N VAL A 80 -22.83 -21.91 -14.80
CA VAL A 80 -21.89 -22.69 -15.61
C VAL A 80 -21.63 -24.05 -14.97
N ALA A 81 -21.49 -24.09 -13.65
CA ALA A 81 -21.29 -25.34 -12.92
C ALA A 81 -22.49 -26.28 -13.05
N ASP A 82 -23.71 -25.76 -12.87
CA ASP A 82 -24.95 -26.54 -12.97
C ASP A 82 -25.19 -27.05 -14.40
N GLU A 83 -24.96 -26.23 -15.43
CA GLU A 83 -25.12 -26.61 -16.84
C GLU A 83 -24.12 -27.68 -17.30
N ASN A 84 -22.96 -27.77 -16.64
CA ASN A 84 -21.90 -28.71 -16.96
C ASN A 84 -21.76 -29.85 -15.94
N ASN A 85 -22.65 -29.92 -14.95
CA ASN A 85 -22.62 -30.89 -13.85
C ASN A 85 -21.26 -30.92 -13.10
N LEU A 86 -20.72 -29.74 -12.80
CA LEU A 86 -19.47 -29.52 -12.07
C LEU A 86 -19.75 -28.83 -10.73
N ALA A 87 -18.80 -28.91 -9.79
CA ALA A 87 -18.79 -27.99 -8.66
C ALA A 87 -18.14 -26.66 -9.08
N GLU A 88 -18.56 -25.55 -8.46
CA GLU A 88 -18.12 -24.19 -8.82
C GLU A 88 -16.58 -24.03 -8.93
N PRO A 89 -15.75 -24.59 -8.03
CA PRO A 89 -14.29 -24.48 -8.15
C PRO A 89 -13.69 -25.18 -9.36
N PHE A 90 -14.44 -26.04 -10.07
CA PHE A 90 -13.95 -26.83 -11.21
C PHE A 90 -14.46 -26.32 -12.56
N ILE A 91 -15.22 -25.22 -12.61
CA ILE A 91 -15.75 -24.69 -13.88
C ILE A 91 -14.63 -24.25 -14.84
N TYR A 92 -13.42 -23.97 -14.33
CA TYR A 92 -12.26 -23.66 -15.18
C TYR A 92 -11.97 -24.74 -16.24
N GLN A 93 -12.44 -25.99 -16.03
CA GLN A 93 -12.28 -27.09 -16.98
C GLN A 93 -13.13 -26.92 -18.26
N VAL A 94 -14.20 -26.13 -18.19
CA VAL A 94 -15.15 -25.90 -19.30
C VAL A 94 -15.16 -24.46 -19.78
N LEU A 95 -14.47 -23.55 -19.09
CA LEU A 95 -14.33 -22.17 -19.52
C LEU A 95 -13.31 -22.05 -20.67
N PRO A 96 -13.62 -21.29 -21.72
CA PRO A 96 -12.65 -20.93 -22.75
C PRO A 96 -11.39 -20.25 -22.19
N PRO A 97 -10.20 -20.40 -22.82
CA PRO A 97 -8.93 -19.86 -22.30
C PRO A 97 -8.87 -18.35 -22.09
N ASN A 98 -9.65 -17.57 -22.87
CA ASN A 98 -9.77 -16.12 -22.77
C ASN A 98 -11.16 -15.72 -22.28
N THR A 99 -11.57 -16.28 -21.14
CA THR A 99 -12.82 -15.88 -20.49
C THR A 99 -12.62 -14.58 -19.72
N VAL A 100 -13.57 -13.66 -19.88
CA VAL A 100 -13.59 -12.37 -19.16
C VAL A 100 -14.92 -12.19 -18.43
N LEU A 101 -14.88 -11.47 -17.31
CA LEU A 101 -16.05 -11.18 -16.48
C LEU A 101 -16.36 -9.68 -16.52
N TYR A 102 -17.59 -9.32 -16.87
CA TYR A 102 -18.12 -7.96 -16.73
C TYR A 102 -19.02 -7.91 -15.50
N THR A 103 -18.89 -6.90 -14.65
CA THR A 103 -19.76 -6.73 -13.49
C THR A 103 -20.01 -5.25 -13.16
N THR A 104 -21.21 -4.95 -12.66
CA THR A 104 -21.63 -3.57 -12.34
C THR A 104 -21.23 -3.11 -10.94
N MET A 105 -20.47 -3.91 -10.21
CA MET A 105 -19.85 -3.57 -8.92
C MET A 105 -18.54 -4.32 -8.77
N GLU A 106 -17.62 -3.82 -7.95
CA GLU A 106 -16.35 -4.50 -7.70
C GLU A 106 -16.60 -5.85 -7.00
N PRO A 107 -15.97 -6.95 -7.48
CA PRO A 107 -16.05 -8.23 -6.82
C PRO A 107 -15.62 -8.12 -5.36
N CYS A 108 -16.50 -8.52 -4.44
CA CYS A 108 -16.22 -8.33 -3.02
C CYS A 108 -14.96 -9.10 -2.58
N ASN A 109 -14.17 -8.45 -1.73
CA ASN A 109 -13.02 -9.06 -1.06
C ASN A 109 -13.32 -9.50 0.40
N ASP A 110 -14.53 -9.19 0.89
CA ASP A 110 -15.05 -9.66 2.17
C ASP A 110 -16.57 -9.88 2.08
N ARG A 111 -17.13 -10.69 2.99
CA ARG A 111 -18.57 -10.94 3.13
C ARG A 111 -18.96 -11.01 4.59
N LEU A 112 -19.94 -10.19 4.99
CA LEU A 112 -20.55 -10.22 6.33
C LEU A 112 -21.09 -11.61 6.74
N SER A 113 -21.43 -12.47 5.78
CA SER A 113 -21.87 -13.84 6.05
C SER A 113 -20.74 -14.81 6.40
N GLY A 114 -19.47 -14.41 6.27
CA GLY A 114 -18.30 -15.29 6.35
C GLY A 114 -18.17 -16.24 5.14
N SER A 115 -18.98 -16.05 4.11
CA SER A 115 -18.95 -16.87 2.89
C SER A 115 -17.76 -16.51 2.00
N MET A 116 -17.36 -17.44 1.12
CA MET A 116 -16.32 -17.18 0.14
C MET A 116 -16.64 -15.98 -0.75
N THR A 117 -15.66 -15.08 -0.85
CA THR A 117 -15.77 -13.78 -1.53
C THR A 117 -15.73 -13.93 -3.05
N CYS A 118 -16.29 -12.98 -3.80
CA CYS A 118 -16.29 -13.05 -5.27
C CYS A 118 -14.87 -13.02 -5.82
N ALA A 119 -13.98 -12.21 -5.25
CA ALA A 119 -12.56 -12.18 -5.60
C ALA A 119 -11.91 -13.56 -5.41
N THR A 120 -12.13 -14.21 -4.27
CA THR A 120 -11.60 -15.57 -4.02
C THR A 120 -12.14 -16.59 -5.01
N ARG A 121 -13.42 -16.50 -5.37
CA ARG A 121 -14.04 -17.39 -6.36
C ARG A 121 -13.38 -17.24 -7.73
N ILE A 122 -13.14 -16.02 -8.18
CA ILE A 122 -12.44 -15.72 -9.44
C ILE A 122 -11.01 -16.29 -9.40
N LEU A 123 -10.25 -16.01 -8.34
CA LEU A 123 -8.86 -16.46 -8.21
C LEU A 123 -8.72 -17.99 -8.21
N ARG A 124 -9.70 -18.71 -7.65
CA ARG A 124 -9.72 -20.19 -7.62
C ARG A 124 -9.93 -20.83 -9.00
N LEU A 125 -10.35 -20.06 -10.02
CA LEU A 125 -10.49 -20.57 -11.39
C LEU A 125 -9.15 -20.68 -12.13
N ASN A 126 -8.02 -20.60 -11.40
CA ASN A 126 -6.68 -20.94 -11.89
C ASN A 126 -6.29 -20.22 -13.19
N GLY A 127 -6.62 -18.93 -13.30
CA GLY A 127 -6.30 -18.10 -14.46
C GLY A 127 -7.20 -18.31 -15.69
N ALA A 128 -8.30 -19.07 -15.58
CA ALA A 128 -9.31 -19.15 -16.64
C ALA A 128 -10.02 -17.81 -16.89
N ILE A 129 -10.19 -17.01 -15.83
CA ILE A 129 -10.61 -15.60 -15.92
C ILE A 129 -9.38 -14.74 -15.62
N LYS A 130 -8.85 -14.05 -16.63
CA LYS A 130 -7.66 -13.19 -16.51
C LYS A 130 -8.00 -11.71 -16.35
N THR A 131 -9.16 -11.32 -16.87
CA THR A 131 -9.60 -9.92 -16.94
C THR A 131 -11.01 -9.79 -16.38
N VAL A 132 -11.20 -8.81 -15.51
CA VAL A 132 -12.51 -8.43 -14.97
C VAL A 132 -12.76 -6.96 -15.29
N TYR A 133 -13.83 -6.68 -16.03
CA TYR A 133 -14.30 -5.34 -16.33
C TYR A 133 -15.34 -4.92 -15.31
N VAL A 134 -15.12 -3.78 -14.67
CA VAL A 134 -15.97 -3.30 -13.58
C VAL A 134 -16.60 -1.96 -13.99
N GLY A 135 -17.93 -1.89 -13.95
CA GLY A 135 -18.71 -0.69 -14.25
C GLY A 135 -19.39 -0.14 -13.01
N ILE A 136 -18.75 0.77 -12.28
CA ILE A 136 -19.31 1.43 -11.10
C ILE A 136 -19.61 2.89 -11.42
N ARG A 137 -20.81 3.35 -11.05
CA ARG A 137 -21.14 4.78 -11.08
C ARG A 137 -20.80 5.38 -9.72
N GLU A 138 -19.80 6.27 -9.68
CA GLU A 138 -19.60 7.12 -8.50
C GLU A 138 -20.85 7.99 -8.28
N PRO A 139 -21.34 8.17 -7.03
CA PRO A 139 -22.40 9.12 -6.76
C PRO A 139 -21.93 10.50 -7.22
N ALA A 140 -22.68 11.12 -8.13
CA ALA A 140 -22.36 12.44 -8.64
C ALA A 140 -22.42 13.47 -7.51
N VAL A 141 -21.26 13.94 -7.06
CA VAL A 141 -21.13 15.32 -6.59
C VAL A 141 -21.07 16.16 -7.86
N GLU A 142 -21.93 17.17 -7.97
CA GLU A 142 -22.09 18.01 -9.16
C GLU A 142 -20.75 18.40 -9.82
N LEU A 143 -20.57 17.98 -11.08
CA LEU A 143 -19.99 18.71 -12.22
C LEU A 143 -19.72 17.72 -13.39
N GLN A 144 -20.68 17.64 -14.32
CA GLN A 144 -20.63 17.13 -15.71
C GLN A 144 -19.99 15.75 -16.06
N PRO A 145 -20.47 15.08 -17.13
CA PRO A 145 -20.31 13.64 -17.29
C PRO A 145 -18.99 13.28 -17.97
N VAL A 146 -18.11 12.57 -17.25
CA VAL A 146 -17.04 11.80 -17.88
C VAL A 146 -17.32 10.33 -17.60
N ARG A 147 -17.68 9.57 -18.64
CA ARG A 147 -17.74 8.10 -18.59
C ARG A 147 -16.29 7.59 -18.51
N LYS A 148 -15.83 7.12 -17.35
CA LYS A 148 -14.54 6.43 -17.21
C LYS A 148 -14.79 4.96 -16.81
N TRP A 149 -14.15 4.05 -17.54
CA TRP A 149 -14.09 2.62 -17.27
C TRP A 149 -12.72 2.31 -16.63
N ALA A 150 -12.68 1.45 -15.60
CA ALA A 150 -11.43 1.01 -14.96
C ALA A 150 -11.06 -0.42 -15.40
N TYR A 151 -9.77 -0.68 -15.61
CA TYR A 151 -9.20 -1.94 -16.12
C TYR A 151 -8.32 -2.62 -15.06
N PHE A 152 -8.42 -3.95 -14.89
CA PHE A 152 -7.53 -4.75 -14.06
C PHE A 152 -7.19 -6.08 -14.75
N SER A 153 -5.90 -6.44 -14.86
CA SER A 153 -5.40 -7.73 -15.37
C SER A 153 -4.51 -8.43 -14.34
N TRP A 154 -4.68 -9.73 -14.12
CA TRP A 154 -3.88 -10.53 -13.17
C TRP A 154 -3.15 -11.67 -13.90
N LEU A 155 -1.84 -11.84 -13.66
CA LEU A 155 -1.01 -12.94 -14.19
C LEU A 155 -0.80 -14.05 -13.12
N PRO A 156 -0.75 -15.35 -13.48
CA PRO A 156 -0.75 -16.45 -12.51
C PRO A 156 0.64 -16.84 -11.99
N TYR A 157 0.77 -16.93 -10.66
CA TYR A 157 1.93 -17.40 -9.89
C TYR A 157 1.94 -18.94 -9.80
N LYS A 158 3.10 -19.59 -10.00
CA LYS A 158 3.29 -21.05 -9.89
C LYS A 158 3.85 -21.43 -8.52
N HIS A 159 3.19 -22.33 -7.80
CA HIS A 159 3.68 -22.90 -6.55
C HIS A 159 4.56 -24.15 -6.78
N SER A 160 5.61 -24.26 -5.98
CA SER A 160 6.29 -25.51 -5.62
C SER A 160 6.45 -25.57 -4.10
N SER A 161 6.00 -26.65 -3.48
CA SER A 161 6.11 -26.96 -2.03
C SER A 161 7.35 -27.82 -1.75
N PRO A 162 7.91 -27.86 -0.52
CA PRO A 162 7.45 -28.88 0.43
C PRO A 162 7.40 -28.51 1.94
N ALA A 163 6.41 -29.12 2.60
CA ALA A 163 6.15 -29.45 4.01
C ALA A 163 7.20 -29.23 5.14
N SER A 164 6.81 -28.63 6.29
CA SER A 164 6.20 -29.32 7.46
C SER A 164 6.31 -28.54 8.80
N ARG A 165 5.15 -28.19 9.40
CA ARG A 165 4.69 -28.30 10.82
C ARG A 165 3.66 -27.20 11.16
N PRO A 166 2.69 -27.47 12.05
CA PRO A 166 1.45 -26.70 12.11
C PRO A 166 1.62 -25.43 12.96
N PHE A 167 1.64 -24.27 12.31
CA PHE A 167 1.43 -22.98 12.94
C PHE A 167 -0.07 -22.78 13.15
N ARG A 168 -0.50 -22.39 14.36
CA ARG A 168 -1.87 -21.91 14.55
C ARG A 168 -2.01 -20.59 13.76
N PRO A 169 -2.94 -20.47 12.80
CA PRO A 169 -3.11 -19.20 12.11
C PRO A 169 -3.73 -18.21 13.10
N ALA A 170 -2.94 -17.21 13.51
CA ALA A 170 -3.51 -15.95 13.96
C ALA A 170 -4.41 -15.43 12.82
N GLN A 171 -5.59 -14.94 13.18
CA GLN A 171 -6.57 -14.50 12.20
C GLN A 171 -5.97 -13.45 11.26
N PRO A 172 -6.18 -13.54 9.92
CA PRO A 172 -5.74 -12.51 9.01
C PRO A 172 -6.56 -11.24 9.29
N SER A 173 -5.97 -10.30 10.02
CA SER A 173 -6.52 -8.96 10.21
C SER A 173 -6.39 -8.21 8.88
N THR A 174 -7.50 -7.99 8.19
CA THR A 174 -7.55 -7.16 6.99
C THR A 174 -7.41 -5.69 7.35
N CYS A 175 -6.37 -5.03 6.86
CA CYS A 175 -6.32 -3.56 6.79
C CYS A 175 -7.31 -3.07 5.72
N THR A 176 -8.61 -3.04 6.05
CA THR A 176 -9.67 -2.45 5.21
C THR A 176 -9.74 -0.92 5.31
N GLY A 177 -8.75 -0.27 5.92
CA GLY A 177 -8.89 1.11 6.40
C GLY A 177 -8.30 2.22 5.53
N MET A 178 -7.43 1.94 4.56
CA MET A 178 -6.70 3.02 3.87
C MET A 178 -7.44 3.64 2.67
N GLN A 179 -8.61 3.11 2.29
CA GLN A 179 -9.28 3.51 1.04
C GLN A 179 -10.27 4.67 1.16
N ARG A 180 -10.62 5.16 2.35
CA ARG A 180 -11.54 6.31 2.51
C ARG A 180 -11.29 7.07 3.81
N ILE A 181 -10.27 7.92 3.82
CA ILE A 181 -10.14 8.97 4.82
C ILE A 181 -10.46 10.29 4.13
N SER A 182 -11.35 11.08 4.73
CA SER A 182 -11.83 12.34 4.15
C SER A 182 -10.66 13.23 3.78
N ARG A 183 -10.64 13.73 2.54
CA ARG A 183 -9.68 14.73 2.04
C ARG A 183 -9.81 16.04 2.84
N LYS A 184 -9.22 16.13 4.02
CA LYS A 184 -8.94 17.44 4.63
C LYS A 184 -7.69 17.99 3.97
N LYS A 185 -7.91 18.80 2.94
CA LYS A 185 -6.87 19.56 2.24
C LYS A 185 -6.20 20.50 3.26
N ASN A 186 -4.91 20.34 3.50
CA ASN A 186 -4.09 21.37 4.16
C ASN A 186 -3.66 22.49 3.19
N TYR A 187 -4.26 22.55 1.99
CA TYR A 187 -4.03 23.61 1.01
C TYR A 187 -5.15 24.65 1.08
N ASN A 188 -4.84 25.81 1.66
CA ASN A 188 -5.72 26.98 1.73
C ASN A 188 -5.50 27.96 0.56
N GLY A 189 -4.64 27.62 -0.41
CA GLY A 189 -4.37 28.47 -1.56
C GLY A 189 -5.58 28.53 -2.50
N GLN A 190 -6.39 29.58 -2.39
CA GLN A 190 -7.31 29.95 -3.45
C GLN A 190 -6.48 30.50 -4.63
N GLY A 191 -6.27 29.69 -5.66
CA GLY A 191 -5.66 30.20 -6.89
C GLY A 191 -5.21 29.16 -7.91
N GLU A 192 -5.66 29.33 -9.15
CA GLU A 192 -5.17 28.65 -10.36
C GLU A 192 -3.75 29.13 -10.72
N PHE A 193 -2.72 28.84 -9.92
CA PHE A 193 -1.41 29.46 -10.17
C PHE A 193 -0.24 28.47 -10.04
N GLY A 194 0.28 28.05 -11.20
CA GLY A 194 1.69 27.70 -11.40
C GLY A 194 2.03 26.25 -11.77
N ILE A 195 1.13 25.28 -11.56
CA ILE A 195 1.33 23.88 -11.95
C ILE A 195 -0.02 23.31 -12.39
N GLY A 196 -0.10 22.83 -13.64
CA GLY A 196 -1.30 22.27 -14.26
C GLY A 196 -1.83 23.07 -15.45
N PHE A 197 -2.68 22.44 -16.25
CA PHE A 197 -3.29 22.98 -17.49
C PHE A 197 -2.34 23.19 -18.68
N GLY A 198 -1.17 22.54 -18.70
CA GLY A 198 -0.25 22.61 -19.85
C GLY A 198 0.36 23.99 -20.07
N ASN A 199 0.39 24.84 -19.04
CA ASN A 199 0.96 26.18 -19.15
C ASN A 199 2.50 26.15 -18.98
N THR A 200 3.19 27.22 -19.35
CA THR A 200 4.66 27.34 -19.26
C THR A 200 5.15 28.24 -18.12
N ARG A 201 4.24 28.67 -17.24
CA ARG A 201 4.52 29.63 -16.16
C ARG A 201 4.83 28.88 -14.87
N ILE A 202 6.05 29.06 -14.39
CA ILE A 202 6.49 28.61 -13.07
C ILE A 202 6.98 29.81 -12.25
N TYR A 203 6.94 29.69 -10.93
CA TYR A 203 7.42 30.75 -10.06
C TYR A 203 8.94 30.97 -10.20
N PRO A 204 9.43 32.22 -10.08
CA PRO A 204 10.85 32.56 -10.08
C PRO A 204 11.70 31.70 -9.15
N ALA A 205 11.18 31.35 -7.97
CA ALA A 205 11.86 30.51 -6.99
C ALA A 205 12.12 29.06 -7.49
N VAL A 206 11.26 28.51 -8.35
CA VAL A 206 11.50 27.20 -8.98
C VAL A 206 12.33 27.38 -10.25
N ARG A 207 12.08 28.45 -11.01
CA ARG A 207 12.82 28.77 -12.24
C ARG A 207 14.33 28.90 -12.02
N LYS A 208 14.76 29.45 -10.88
CA LYS A 208 16.19 29.60 -10.53
C LYS A 208 16.92 28.28 -10.30
N GLU A 209 16.18 27.22 -9.98
CA GLU A 209 16.74 25.88 -9.71
C GLU A 209 16.83 25.03 -10.99
N LEU A 210 16.23 25.48 -12.09
CA LEU A 210 16.34 24.82 -13.38
C LEU A 210 17.65 25.18 -14.09
N PRO A 211 18.16 24.32 -14.99
CA PRO A 211 19.39 24.59 -15.73
C PRO A 211 19.39 25.94 -16.45
N ILE A 212 20.53 26.63 -16.40
CA ILE A 212 20.69 27.97 -16.98
C ILE A 212 20.37 27.94 -18.48
N GLY A 213 19.46 28.82 -18.92
CA GLY A 213 19.05 28.94 -20.31
C GLY A 213 18.05 27.88 -20.79
N ALA A 214 17.64 26.93 -19.94
CA ALA A 214 16.57 26.00 -20.30
C ALA A 214 15.25 26.74 -20.52
N LYS A 215 14.40 26.24 -21.40
CA LYS A 215 13.06 26.78 -21.67
C LYS A 215 12.00 25.84 -21.09
N VAL A 216 11.09 26.35 -20.27
CA VAL A 216 9.92 25.56 -19.82
C VAL A 216 8.98 25.37 -21.00
N THR A 217 8.67 24.12 -21.31
CA THR A 217 7.83 23.71 -22.44
C THR A 217 6.42 23.34 -22.01
N ALA A 218 6.25 22.75 -20.82
CA ALA A 218 4.94 22.43 -20.25
C ALA A 218 4.99 22.30 -18.73
N THR A 219 3.82 22.41 -18.10
CA THR A 219 3.58 22.03 -16.71
C THR A 219 2.32 21.18 -16.64
N GLU A 220 2.40 20.06 -15.94
CA GLU A 220 1.29 19.14 -15.72
C GLU A 220 1.05 19.02 -14.22
N GLY A 221 -0.22 19.01 -13.82
CA GLY A 221 -0.61 18.77 -12.43
C GLY A 221 -0.92 17.30 -12.29
N PHE A 222 -0.30 16.64 -11.32
CA PHE A 222 -0.73 15.32 -10.89
C PHE A 222 -1.80 15.47 -9.80
N ASP A 223 -2.68 14.49 -9.68
CA ASP A 223 -3.61 14.46 -8.56
C ASP A 223 -2.85 14.42 -7.22
N VAL A 224 -3.49 15.01 -6.20
CA VAL A 224 -2.99 15.29 -4.85
C VAL A 224 -2.28 14.12 -4.17
N SER A 225 -1.07 14.36 -3.62
CA SER A 225 -0.62 13.60 -2.44
C SER A 225 -1.48 14.01 -1.23
N PHE A 226 -1.52 13.22 -0.15
CA PHE A 226 -2.38 13.53 1.02
C PHE A 226 -2.15 14.94 1.58
N TRP A 227 -0.93 15.49 1.43
CA TRP A 227 -0.49 16.74 2.06
C TRP A 227 0.03 17.81 1.08
N ALA A 228 0.35 17.46 -0.16
CA ALA A 228 0.97 18.34 -1.16
C ALA A 228 0.25 18.31 -2.51
N LYS A 229 0.31 19.43 -3.24
CA LYS A 229 0.01 19.46 -4.67
C LYS A 229 1.24 19.03 -5.45
N THR A 230 1.11 18.02 -6.31
CA THR A 230 2.21 17.45 -7.07
C THR A 230 2.09 17.79 -8.56
N GLY A 231 3.19 17.70 -9.29
CA GLY A 231 3.17 17.91 -10.73
C GLY A 231 4.50 17.64 -11.42
N ARG A 232 4.51 17.88 -12.72
CA ARG A 232 5.65 17.76 -13.62
C ARG A 232 5.93 19.08 -14.31
N ILE A 233 7.21 19.39 -14.44
CA ILE A 233 7.71 20.53 -15.21
C ILE A 233 8.59 19.99 -16.31
N ASP A 234 8.20 20.23 -17.57
CA ASP A 234 8.98 19.87 -18.74
C ASP A 234 9.79 21.06 -19.21
N ILE A 235 11.05 20.80 -19.54
CA ILE A 235 11.98 21.78 -20.08
C ILE A 235 12.67 21.27 -21.34
N GLU A 236 13.15 22.20 -22.13
CA GLU A 236 14.11 21.99 -23.22
C GLU A 236 15.42 22.67 -22.81
N LEU A 237 16.52 21.92 -22.80
CA LEU A 237 17.87 22.43 -22.54
C LEU A 237 18.38 23.26 -23.73
N GLN A 238 19.49 23.97 -23.55
CA GLN A 238 20.05 24.84 -24.61
C GLN A 238 20.45 24.07 -25.88
N ASP A 239 20.77 22.78 -25.75
CA ASP A 239 21.09 21.89 -26.86
C ASP A 239 19.85 21.28 -27.53
N GLY A 240 18.64 21.66 -27.08
CA GLY A 240 17.36 21.15 -27.56
C GLY A 240 16.92 19.84 -26.92
N SER A 241 17.68 19.27 -25.98
CA SER A 241 17.30 18.01 -25.33
C SER A 241 16.18 18.21 -24.30
N PRO A 242 15.18 17.30 -24.24
CA PRO A 242 14.11 17.39 -23.26
C PRO A 242 14.56 16.89 -21.89
N GLN A 243 14.06 17.52 -20.83
CA GLN A 243 14.21 17.05 -19.45
C GLN A 243 12.95 17.37 -18.65
N SER A 244 12.65 16.54 -17.65
CA SER A 244 11.46 16.69 -16.81
C SER A 244 11.82 16.68 -15.34
N TYR A 245 11.04 17.41 -14.54
CA TYR A 245 11.20 17.54 -13.09
C TYR A 245 9.87 17.25 -12.40
N PHE A 246 9.94 16.54 -11.28
CA PHE A 246 8.81 16.35 -10.38
C PHE A 246 8.82 17.47 -9.35
N ILE A 247 7.65 18.00 -9.01
CA ILE A 247 7.51 19.07 -8.02
C ILE A 247 6.40 18.75 -7.03
N LYS A 248 6.69 18.91 -5.74
CA LYS A 248 5.70 18.95 -4.66
C LYS A 248 5.59 20.37 -4.13
N VAL A 249 4.37 20.81 -3.85
CA VAL A 249 4.07 22.11 -3.24
C VAL A 249 3.24 21.92 -1.99
N VAL A 250 3.72 22.47 -0.88
CA VAL A 250 3.11 22.38 0.45
C VAL A 250 2.95 23.77 1.04
N SER A 251 1.87 24.00 1.78
CA SER A 251 1.60 25.28 2.47
C SER A 251 1.71 25.14 3.99
N ALA A 252 1.75 26.28 4.68
CA ALA A 252 1.95 26.44 6.12
C ALA A 252 3.37 26.08 6.61
N ASP A 253 3.70 26.49 7.83
CA ASP A 253 5.02 26.27 8.45
C ASP A 253 5.43 24.80 8.51
N LEU A 254 4.47 23.91 8.76
CA LEU A 254 4.70 22.46 8.76
C LEU A 254 5.19 21.97 7.39
N GLY A 255 4.70 22.58 6.30
CA GLY A 255 5.12 22.26 4.96
C GLY A 255 6.59 22.55 4.69
N LYS A 256 7.18 23.55 5.34
CA LYS A 256 8.61 23.85 5.25
C LYS A 256 9.46 22.67 5.74
N ASN A 257 9.14 22.16 6.92
CA ASN A 257 9.94 21.12 7.55
C ASN A 257 9.80 19.80 6.79
N MET A 258 8.60 19.50 6.27
CA MET A 258 8.36 18.32 5.43
C MET A 258 9.20 18.33 4.15
N VAL A 259 9.17 19.41 3.36
CA VAL A 259 9.95 19.42 2.09
C VAL A 259 11.46 19.50 2.33
N MET A 260 11.88 20.18 3.41
CA MET A 260 13.29 20.30 3.78
C MET A 260 13.86 18.94 4.20
N GLU A 261 13.14 18.18 5.03
CA GLU A 261 13.60 16.85 5.39
C GLU A 261 13.49 15.87 4.22
N GLU A 262 12.40 15.86 3.45
CA GLU A 262 12.29 14.93 2.33
C GLU A 262 13.46 15.12 1.36
N PHE A 263 13.85 16.37 1.09
CA PHE A 263 15.06 16.69 0.33
C PHE A 263 16.33 16.09 0.95
N GLU A 264 16.58 16.31 2.25
CA GLU A 264 17.78 15.81 2.92
C GLU A 264 17.80 14.28 3.02
N SER A 265 16.64 13.64 3.16
CA SER A 265 16.49 12.19 3.15
C SER A 265 16.83 11.62 1.79
N MET A 266 16.20 12.16 0.74
CA MET A 266 16.45 11.74 -0.63
C MET A 266 17.89 12.00 -1.04
N GLU A 267 18.50 13.11 -0.64
CA GLU A 267 19.89 13.45 -0.97
C GLU A 267 20.86 12.49 -0.28
N THR A 268 20.61 12.17 1.00
CA THR A 268 21.41 11.20 1.75
C THR A 268 21.33 9.81 1.13
N MET A 269 20.15 9.37 0.69
CA MET A 269 19.95 8.08 0.04
C MET A 269 20.53 8.06 -1.38
N TYR A 270 20.35 9.13 -2.16
CA TYR A 270 20.84 9.28 -3.53
C TYR A 270 22.36 9.13 -3.60
N ARG A 271 23.10 9.74 -2.65
CA ARG A 271 24.56 9.60 -2.56
C ARG A 271 25.02 8.15 -2.38
N ALA A 272 24.19 7.30 -1.78
CA ALA A 272 24.51 5.88 -1.55
C ALA A 272 24.07 4.97 -2.70
N ALA A 273 22.95 5.30 -3.37
CA ALA A 273 22.34 4.48 -4.41
C ALA A 273 21.66 5.33 -5.51
N PRO A 274 22.41 6.02 -6.37
CA PRO A 274 21.86 6.99 -7.34
C PRO A 274 21.02 6.36 -8.46
N ASP A 275 21.13 5.04 -8.67
CA ASP A 275 20.29 4.30 -9.63
C ASP A 275 18.98 3.80 -9.00
N PHE A 276 18.85 3.86 -7.67
CA PHE A 276 17.69 3.39 -6.91
C PHE A 276 16.80 4.53 -6.39
N ILE A 277 17.35 5.75 -6.34
CA ILE A 277 16.71 6.94 -5.77
C ILE A 277 16.67 8.01 -6.86
N PRO A 278 15.51 8.61 -7.17
CA PRO A 278 15.46 9.81 -8.00
C PRO A 278 16.32 10.92 -7.39
N ARG A 279 17.11 11.59 -8.21
CA ARG A 279 17.95 12.71 -7.76
C ARG A 279 17.10 13.87 -7.23
N PRO A 280 17.24 14.26 -5.97
CA PRO A 280 16.66 15.51 -5.50
C PRO A 280 17.41 16.69 -6.10
N VAL A 281 16.68 17.74 -6.45
CA VAL A 281 17.23 18.91 -7.16
C VAL A 281 17.31 20.12 -6.25
N ALA A 282 16.19 20.47 -5.61
CA ALA A 282 16.13 21.61 -4.71
C ALA A 282 14.88 21.57 -3.82
N TRP A 283 14.91 22.33 -2.73
CA TRP A 283 13.70 22.75 -2.03
C TRP A 283 13.76 24.26 -1.77
N GLY A 284 12.62 24.89 -1.49
CA GLY A 284 12.61 26.31 -1.18
C GLY A 284 11.24 26.88 -0.87
N GLN A 285 11.20 28.19 -0.60
CA GLN A 285 9.96 28.96 -0.37
C GLN A 285 9.62 29.81 -1.60
N TYR A 286 8.34 29.94 -1.93
CA TYR A 286 7.89 30.93 -2.90
C TYR A 286 8.01 32.35 -2.32
N ALA A 287 8.57 33.27 -3.11
CA ALA A 287 8.69 34.67 -2.69
C ALA A 287 7.34 35.40 -2.75
N GLU A 288 6.49 34.99 -3.69
CA GLU A 288 5.22 35.64 -4.02
C GLU A 288 4.05 35.10 -3.20
N VAL A 289 4.19 33.90 -2.64
CA VAL A 289 3.14 33.22 -1.88
C VAL A 289 3.68 32.90 -0.49
N PRO A 290 3.29 33.68 0.54
CA PRO A 290 3.68 33.43 1.92
C PRO A 290 3.38 31.98 2.33
N ASP A 291 4.24 31.45 3.20
CA ASP A 291 4.11 30.12 3.81
C ASP A 291 3.85 29.00 2.82
N THR A 292 4.40 29.10 1.61
CA THR A 292 4.31 28.06 0.59
C THR A 292 5.70 27.65 0.14
N TYR A 293 5.94 26.34 0.17
CA TYR A 293 7.23 25.71 -0.01
C TYR A 293 7.14 24.66 -1.12
N PHE A 294 8.28 24.35 -1.74
CA PHE A 294 8.37 23.33 -2.78
C PHE A 294 9.54 22.38 -2.53
N LEU A 295 9.36 21.14 -3.01
CA LEU A 295 10.41 20.17 -3.28
C LEU A 295 10.46 19.95 -4.79
N LEU A 296 11.65 19.87 -5.36
CA LEU A 296 11.91 19.64 -6.76
C LEU A 296 12.89 18.47 -6.90
N ASP A 297 12.48 17.45 -7.64
CA ASP A 297 13.27 16.26 -7.92
C ASP A 297 13.37 16.05 -9.44
N GLU A 298 14.33 15.23 -9.88
CA GLU A 298 14.30 14.74 -11.25
C GLU A 298 13.05 13.88 -11.48
N TYR A 299 12.44 14.01 -12.64
CA TYR A 299 11.29 13.20 -12.99
C TYR A 299 11.74 11.86 -13.59
N ARG A 300 11.21 10.76 -13.06
CA ARG A 300 11.38 9.41 -13.62
C ARG A 300 10.03 8.90 -14.12
N ASP A 301 9.98 8.48 -15.38
CA ASP A 301 8.83 7.74 -15.90
C ASP A 301 8.84 6.34 -15.28
N MET A 302 7.70 5.95 -14.69
CA MET A 302 7.59 4.71 -13.92
C MET A 302 6.46 3.82 -14.42
N ILE A 303 6.67 2.51 -14.36
CA ILE A 303 5.63 1.50 -14.49
C ILE A 303 4.98 1.31 -13.11
N ASP A 304 3.65 1.42 -13.05
CA ASP A 304 2.85 1.14 -11.84
C ASP A 304 2.69 -0.38 -11.65
N ASP A 305 3.79 -1.03 -11.29
CA ASP A 305 3.83 -2.44 -10.90
C ASP A 305 4.88 -2.67 -9.81
N MET A 306 4.81 -3.83 -9.14
CA MET A 306 5.78 -4.20 -8.13
C MET A 306 7.13 -4.54 -8.78
N PRO A 307 8.26 -4.01 -8.28
CA PRO A 307 9.59 -4.32 -8.81
C PRO A 307 9.98 -5.78 -8.57
N ASP A 308 10.83 -6.36 -9.42
CA ASP A 308 11.34 -7.72 -9.23
C ASP A 308 11.95 -7.88 -7.82
N PRO A 309 11.53 -8.88 -7.02
CA PRO A 309 12.00 -9.05 -5.64
C PRO A 309 13.52 -9.16 -5.50
N THR A 310 14.19 -9.85 -6.43
CA THR A 310 15.64 -10.08 -6.36
C THR A 310 16.40 -8.79 -6.63
N ASN A 311 16.03 -8.08 -7.69
CA ASN A 311 16.68 -6.82 -8.05
C ASN A 311 16.39 -5.72 -7.01
N PHE A 312 15.15 -5.65 -6.52
CA PHE A 312 14.77 -4.70 -5.46
C PHE A 312 15.55 -4.96 -4.17
N ALA A 313 15.61 -6.22 -3.72
CA ALA A 313 16.37 -6.61 -2.55
C ALA A 313 17.86 -6.30 -2.66
N TYR A 314 18.46 -6.49 -3.84
CA TYR A 314 19.85 -6.12 -4.10
C TYR A 314 20.08 -4.64 -3.83
N TRP A 315 19.27 -3.75 -4.41
CA TRP A 315 19.42 -2.31 -4.23
C TRP A 315 19.13 -1.85 -2.80
N LEU A 316 18.11 -2.40 -2.14
CA LEU A 316 17.81 -2.09 -0.74
C LEU A 316 18.95 -2.55 0.19
N ALA A 317 19.50 -3.75 -0.03
CA ALA A 317 20.66 -4.22 0.74
C ALA A 317 21.89 -3.33 0.50
N LYS A 318 22.13 -2.90 -0.75
CA LYS A 318 23.20 -1.94 -1.06
C LYS A 318 23.02 -0.62 -0.32
N LEU A 319 21.81 -0.07 -0.26
CA LEU A 319 21.50 1.14 0.50
C LEU A 319 21.86 0.96 1.98
N HIS A 320 21.35 -0.11 2.61
CA HIS A 320 21.60 -0.40 4.03
C HIS A 320 23.10 -0.61 4.33
N GLN A 321 23.87 -1.13 3.36
CA GLN A 321 25.29 -1.46 3.53
C GLN A 321 26.27 -0.32 3.18
N ARG A 322 25.92 0.61 2.28
CA ARG A 322 26.88 1.60 1.72
C ARG A 322 26.94 2.92 2.45
N ASN A 323 25.96 3.24 3.30
CA ASN A 323 25.93 4.51 4.02
C ASN A 323 26.04 4.27 5.54
N PRO A 324 27.26 4.33 6.12
CA PRO A 324 27.40 4.23 7.57
C PRO A 324 26.89 5.52 8.22
N SER A 325 26.28 5.40 9.40
CA SER A 325 25.93 6.56 10.21
C SER A 325 27.14 7.47 10.42
N PRO A 326 27.04 8.79 10.16
CA PRO A 326 28.16 9.72 10.32
C PRO A 326 28.76 9.73 11.73
N SER A 327 27.93 9.46 12.74
CA SER A 327 28.31 9.39 14.15
C SER A 327 28.54 7.97 14.65
N GLY A 328 28.24 6.95 13.83
CA GLY A 328 28.17 5.55 14.27
C GLY A 328 26.95 5.24 15.15
N LYS A 329 26.01 6.19 15.33
CA LYS A 329 24.83 6.07 16.19
C LYS A 329 23.54 5.86 15.37
N PHE A 330 22.46 5.44 16.04
CA PHE A 330 21.11 5.42 15.49
C PHE A 330 20.48 6.82 15.56
N GLY A 331 19.65 7.17 14.58
CA GLY A 331 19.01 8.48 14.50
C GLY A 331 19.33 9.23 13.21
N PHE A 332 19.06 10.52 13.19
CA PHE A 332 19.28 11.41 12.06
C PHE A 332 19.61 12.83 12.55
N HIS A 333 20.29 13.60 11.71
CA HIS A 333 20.79 14.93 12.10
C HIS A 333 19.71 16.01 12.17
N MET A 334 18.50 15.70 11.72
CA MET A 334 17.33 16.56 11.76
C MET A 334 16.06 15.72 11.95
N THR A 335 14.99 16.34 12.43
CA THR A 335 13.68 15.69 12.55
C THR A 335 13.14 15.28 11.18
N THR A 336 12.66 14.03 11.09
CA THR A 336 12.00 13.50 9.90
C THR A 336 10.49 13.43 10.04
N TYR A 337 9.77 13.34 8.92
CA TYR A 337 8.31 13.45 8.91
C TYR A 337 7.68 12.27 8.16
N ALA A 338 6.89 11.46 8.85
CA ALA A 338 6.08 10.43 8.23
C ALA A 338 4.66 11.00 8.01
N GLY A 339 4.38 11.39 6.77
CA GLY A 339 3.22 12.24 6.47
C GLY A 339 3.41 13.63 7.08
N ASN A 340 2.45 14.10 7.88
CA ASN A 340 2.54 15.42 8.53
C ASN A 340 2.97 15.35 10.01
N LEU A 341 3.34 14.16 10.49
CA LEU A 341 3.73 13.94 11.87
C LEU A 341 5.27 13.82 11.97
N PRO A 342 5.90 14.52 12.91
CA PRO A 342 7.33 14.39 13.15
C PRO A 342 7.66 13.00 13.70
N GLN A 343 8.86 12.53 13.41
CA GLN A 343 9.45 11.31 13.96
C GLN A 343 10.50 11.70 14.99
N TRP A 344 10.59 10.90 16.04
CA TRP A 344 11.71 10.99 16.97
C TRP A 344 12.91 10.25 16.40
N VAL A 345 13.97 11.01 16.09
CA VAL A 345 15.18 10.54 15.39
C VAL A 345 16.47 11.10 16.02
N GLU A 346 16.44 11.48 17.29
CA GLU A 346 17.65 11.93 17.98
C GLU A 346 18.70 10.81 18.10
N TRP A 347 19.96 11.21 18.31
CA TRP A 347 21.09 10.28 18.30
C TRP A 347 21.17 9.40 19.55
N GLU A 348 21.25 8.09 19.35
CA GLU A 348 21.45 7.11 20.43
C GLU A 348 22.47 6.04 20.06
N ASP A 349 23.23 5.57 21.05
CA ASP A 349 24.25 4.54 20.85
C ASP A 349 23.67 3.11 20.79
N SER A 350 22.48 2.89 21.34
CA SER A 350 21.82 1.57 21.38
C SER A 350 20.52 1.58 20.59
N TRP A 351 20.28 0.54 19.81
CA TRP A 351 19.04 0.36 19.06
C TRP A 351 17.84 0.15 19.99
N GLU A 352 18.00 -0.60 21.10
CA GLU A 352 16.94 -0.76 22.11
C GLU A 352 16.49 0.60 22.66
N THR A 353 17.46 1.46 23.00
CA THR A 353 17.19 2.79 23.56
C THR A 353 16.53 3.71 22.54
N PHE A 354 17.06 3.74 21.31
CA PHE A 354 16.48 4.49 20.20
C PHE A 354 15.02 4.09 19.96
N PHE A 355 14.80 2.78 19.79
CA PHE A 355 13.47 2.26 19.47
C PHE A 355 12.47 2.55 20.58
N ALA A 356 12.84 2.36 21.86
CA ALA A 356 11.98 2.67 22.99
C ALA A 356 11.55 4.15 23.00
N LYS A 357 12.51 5.08 22.83
CA LYS A 357 12.21 6.52 22.76
C LYS A 357 11.33 6.87 21.56
N SER A 358 11.61 6.28 20.39
CA SER A 358 10.79 6.47 19.17
C SER A 358 9.37 5.92 19.32
N MET A 359 9.21 4.76 19.95
CA MET A 359 7.90 4.15 20.22
C MET A 359 7.11 4.96 21.25
N GLN A 360 7.76 5.45 22.31
CA GLN A 360 7.13 6.32 23.31
C GLN A 360 6.63 7.61 22.67
N TYR A 361 7.42 8.21 21.77
CA TYR A 361 7.01 9.39 21.03
C TYR A 361 5.81 9.11 20.10
N ALA A 362 5.84 8.00 19.35
CA ALA A 362 4.72 7.62 18.49
C ALA A 362 3.42 7.40 19.29
N LEU A 363 3.49 6.73 20.44
CA LEU A 363 2.35 6.60 21.35
C LEU A 363 1.86 7.95 21.86
N SER A 364 2.76 8.89 22.17
CA SER A 364 2.36 10.22 22.63
C SER A 364 1.54 10.97 21.58
N LEU A 365 1.92 10.89 20.29
CA LEU A 365 1.16 11.47 19.18
C LEU A 365 -0.20 10.76 18.99
N GLU A 366 -0.22 9.44 19.11
CA GLU A 366 -1.44 8.64 19.00
C GLU A 366 -2.43 8.98 20.14
N ILE A 367 -1.95 9.09 21.37
CA ILE A 367 -2.72 9.47 22.55
C ILE A 367 -3.23 10.90 22.46
N GLU A 368 -2.42 11.83 21.93
CA GLU A 368 -2.85 13.22 21.69
C GLU A 368 -4.07 13.27 20.76
N ARG A 369 -4.10 12.41 19.73
CA ARG A 369 -5.15 12.40 18.70
C ARG A 369 -6.38 11.60 19.09
N ASN A 370 -6.19 10.44 19.71
CA ASN A 370 -7.25 9.45 19.95
C ASN A 370 -7.61 9.29 21.43
N GLY A 371 -6.88 9.95 22.33
CA GLY A 371 -7.08 9.88 23.78
C GLY A 371 -6.41 8.67 24.44
N GLN A 372 -6.29 8.72 25.77
CA GLN A 372 -5.73 7.63 26.56
C GLN A 372 -6.79 6.57 26.87
N SER A 373 -6.39 5.29 26.92
CA SER A 373 -7.22 4.21 27.48
C SER A 373 -6.47 3.40 28.53
N ALA A 374 -7.22 2.78 29.46
CA ALA A 374 -6.64 1.93 30.50
C ALA A 374 -5.93 0.70 29.90
N GLU A 375 -6.50 0.11 28.86
CA GLU A 375 -5.88 -1.01 28.14
C GLU A 375 -4.56 -0.60 27.48
N LEU A 376 -4.53 0.53 26.75
CA LEU A 376 -3.30 1.01 26.13
C LEU A 376 -2.22 1.31 27.17
N SER A 377 -2.60 1.86 28.32
CA SER A 377 -1.67 2.14 29.43
C SER A 377 -1.04 0.85 29.97
N ALA A 378 -1.86 -0.15 30.29
CA ALA A 378 -1.39 -1.43 30.83
C ALA A 378 -0.53 -2.21 29.83
N LEU A 379 -0.92 -2.23 28.56
CA LEU A 379 -0.11 -2.81 27.50
C LEU A 379 1.22 -2.07 27.32
N SER A 380 1.22 -0.73 27.43
CA SER A 380 2.42 0.10 27.26
C SER A 380 3.46 -0.22 28.32
N GLU A 381 3.03 -0.32 29.58
CA GLU A 381 3.91 -0.69 30.69
C GLU A 381 4.64 -2.01 30.39
N THR A 382 3.89 -3.06 30.00
CA THR A 382 4.50 -4.37 29.69
C THR A 382 5.35 -4.33 28.41
N LEU A 383 4.94 -3.55 27.40
CA LEU A 383 5.69 -3.37 26.16
C LEU A 383 7.10 -2.81 26.44
N PHE A 384 7.19 -1.74 27.25
CA PHE A 384 8.45 -1.09 27.57
C PHE A 384 9.29 -1.88 28.56
N ASP A 385 8.67 -2.47 29.59
CA ASP A 385 9.42 -3.14 30.66
C ASP A 385 9.94 -4.53 30.25
N LYS A 386 9.23 -5.21 29.34
CA LYS A 386 9.51 -6.62 29.02
C LYS A 386 9.69 -6.89 27.53
N VAL A 387 8.73 -6.51 26.69
CA VAL A 387 8.73 -6.93 25.27
C VAL A 387 9.90 -6.31 24.49
N ILE A 388 10.07 -4.97 24.58
CA ILE A 388 11.15 -4.26 23.89
C ILE A 388 12.53 -4.78 24.34
N PRO A 389 12.84 -4.86 25.65
CA PRO A 389 14.08 -5.47 26.13
C PRO A 389 14.27 -6.91 25.65
N ARG A 390 13.23 -7.76 25.70
CA ARG A 390 13.31 -9.17 25.30
C ARG A 390 13.69 -9.32 23.83
N LEU A 391 13.15 -8.48 22.95
CA LEU A 391 13.34 -8.60 21.49
C LEU A 391 14.55 -7.83 20.96
N LEU A 392 14.93 -6.70 21.57
CA LEU A 392 15.96 -5.82 21.03
C LEU A 392 17.30 -5.90 21.76
N ARG A 393 17.32 -6.06 23.08
CA ARG A 393 18.57 -6.17 23.85
C ARG A 393 19.50 -7.29 23.37
N PRO A 394 18.99 -8.49 23.01
CA PRO A 394 19.85 -9.57 22.52
C PRO A 394 20.66 -9.19 21.27
N LEU A 395 20.18 -8.25 20.44
CA LEU A 395 20.91 -7.81 19.24
C LEU A 395 22.26 -7.15 19.55
N GLU A 396 22.40 -6.60 20.77
CA GLU A 396 23.56 -5.83 21.23
C GLU A 396 24.22 -6.48 22.46
N SER A 397 23.87 -7.73 22.78
CA SER A 397 24.37 -8.50 23.94
C SER A 397 25.24 -9.67 23.52
N ASP A 398 25.97 -10.27 24.46
CA ASP A 398 26.85 -11.44 24.21
C ASP A 398 27.88 -11.20 23.10
N GLY A 399 28.42 -9.98 23.02
CA GLY A 399 29.40 -9.58 22.01
C GLY A 399 28.80 -9.27 20.63
N ARG A 400 27.47 -9.30 20.49
CA ARG A 400 26.76 -8.85 19.28
C ARG A 400 26.65 -7.33 19.25
N SER A 401 26.48 -6.79 18.05
CA SER A 401 26.29 -5.37 17.82
C SER A 401 25.38 -5.17 16.61
N VAL A 402 24.49 -4.19 16.69
CA VAL A 402 23.71 -3.74 15.54
C VAL A 402 24.43 -2.60 14.84
N ARG A 403 24.58 -2.72 13.52
CA ARG A 403 25.08 -1.62 12.71
C ARG A 403 23.92 -0.68 12.32
N PRO A 404 24.03 0.63 12.59
CA PRO A 404 23.08 1.61 12.06
C PRO A 404 23.13 1.62 10.53
N SER A 405 21.98 1.38 9.91
CA SER A 405 21.76 1.28 8.47
C SER A 405 20.75 2.36 8.07
N LEU A 406 21.01 3.07 6.98
CA LEU A 406 20.09 4.09 6.48
C LEU A 406 18.84 3.40 5.90
N VAL A 407 17.71 3.53 6.59
CA VAL A 407 16.40 3.01 6.16
C VAL A 407 15.61 4.09 5.44
N HIS A 408 14.72 3.70 4.53
CA HIS A 408 13.79 4.59 3.84
C HIS A 408 12.76 5.20 4.80
N GLY A 409 12.27 4.41 5.77
CA GLY A 409 11.40 4.88 6.85
C GLY A 409 9.90 4.88 6.53
N ASP A 410 9.53 4.97 5.24
CA ASP A 410 8.14 4.80 4.76
C ASP A 410 8.08 3.92 3.48
N LEU A 411 8.67 2.73 3.51
CA LEU A 411 8.78 1.89 2.30
C LEU A 411 7.59 0.95 2.10
N TRP A 412 6.58 1.42 1.37
CA TRP A 412 5.42 0.64 0.93
C TRP A 412 5.24 0.78 -0.60
N TYR A 413 4.39 -0.04 -1.21
CA TYR A 413 4.37 -0.16 -2.68
C TYR A 413 4.20 1.15 -3.46
N ARG A 414 3.51 2.16 -2.91
CA ARG A 414 3.33 3.45 -3.58
C ARG A 414 4.54 4.37 -3.49
N ASN A 415 5.50 4.03 -2.64
CA ASN A 415 6.81 4.68 -2.54
C ASN A 415 7.88 3.85 -3.26
N SER A 416 7.45 3.00 -4.21
CA SER A 416 8.31 2.22 -5.08
C SER A 416 7.77 2.20 -6.51
N GLY A 417 8.65 1.99 -7.48
CA GLY A 417 8.28 1.87 -8.88
C GLY A 417 9.37 1.20 -9.71
N ILE A 418 9.14 1.10 -11.02
CA ILE A 418 10.10 0.57 -11.98
C ILE A 418 10.38 1.65 -13.02
N ASP A 419 11.63 2.07 -13.16
CA ASP A 419 12.04 3.05 -14.18
C ASP A 419 11.80 2.48 -15.58
N VAL A 420 11.00 3.19 -16.38
CA VAL A 420 10.65 2.79 -17.75
C VAL A 420 11.88 2.66 -18.65
N ASN A 421 12.93 3.45 -18.41
CA ASN A 421 14.07 3.54 -19.33
C ASN A 421 15.05 2.37 -19.17
N ASN A 422 15.19 1.83 -17.97
CA ASN A 422 16.22 0.84 -17.66
C ASN A 422 15.71 -0.39 -16.88
N GLY A 423 14.43 -0.40 -16.49
CA GLY A 423 13.80 -1.48 -15.73
C GLY A 423 14.30 -1.62 -14.28
N GLN A 424 15.05 -0.65 -13.76
CA GLN A 424 15.54 -0.67 -12.39
C GLN A 424 14.44 -0.28 -11.42
N PRO A 425 14.44 -0.85 -10.20
CA PRO A 425 13.56 -0.39 -9.16
C PRO A 425 13.92 1.03 -8.73
N LEU A 426 12.91 1.79 -8.35
CA LEU A 426 13.04 3.12 -7.74
C LEU A 426 12.31 3.13 -6.41
N VAL A 427 12.81 3.92 -5.45
CA VAL A 427 12.10 4.30 -4.23
C VAL A 427 12.17 5.81 -4.03
N PHE A 428 11.13 6.39 -3.45
CA PHE A 428 10.93 7.83 -3.31
C PHE A 428 10.01 8.14 -2.13
N ASP A 429 9.88 9.40 -1.75
CA ASP A 429 9.10 9.85 -0.58
C ASP A 429 9.65 9.28 0.74
N ALA A 430 10.98 9.35 0.91
CA ALA A 430 11.66 8.85 2.09
C ALA A 430 11.58 9.79 3.30
N CYS A 431 11.45 9.21 4.49
CA CYS A 431 11.60 9.88 5.78
C CYS A 431 12.70 9.19 6.60
N CYS A 432 13.92 9.26 6.06
CA CYS A 432 14.99 8.33 6.40
C CYS A 432 15.60 8.59 7.79
N PHE A 433 16.22 7.56 8.36
CA PHE A 433 17.10 7.69 9.51
C PHE A 433 18.01 6.46 9.62
N TYR A 434 19.01 6.49 10.48
CA TYR A 434 19.86 5.33 10.74
C TYR A 434 19.22 4.42 11.79
N ALA A 435 18.89 3.19 11.39
CA ALA A 435 18.14 2.22 12.16
C ALA A 435 18.79 0.83 12.12
N HIS A 436 18.23 -0.13 12.84
CA HIS A 436 18.45 -1.53 12.53
C HIS A 436 17.84 -1.86 11.16
N HIS A 437 18.59 -2.52 10.26
CA HIS A 437 18.15 -2.79 8.89
C HIS A 437 16.81 -3.54 8.76
N GLU A 438 16.50 -4.42 9.72
CA GLU A 438 15.23 -5.15 9.75
C GLU A 438 14.01 -4.26 10.05
N TYR A 439 14.22 -3.02 10.51
CA TYR A 439 13.15 -2.05 10.76
C TYR A 439 12.28 -1.82 9.53
N GLU A 440 12.88 -1.80 8.34
CA GLU A 440 12.19 -1.57 7.06
C GLU A 440 11.06 -2.58 6.83
N PHE A 441 11.25 -3.84 7.24
CA PHE A 441 10.25 -4.90 7.02
C PHE A 441 9.04 -4.77 7.92
N GLY A 442 9.09 -3.93 8.96
CA GLY A 442 7.92 -3.57 9.76
C GLY A 442 6.81 -3.00 8.87
N GLN A 443 7.18 -2.15 7.91
CA GLN A 443 6.25 -1.57 6.94
C GLN A 443 5.70 -2.62 5.98
N TRP A 444 6.35 -3.76 5.80
CA TRP A 444 5.92 -4.80 4.85
C TRP A 444 4.98 -5.83 5.50
N ARG A 445 4.86 -5.84 6.83
CA ARG A 445 4.00 -6.79 7.55
C ARG A 445 2.53 -6.69 7.16
N PRO A 446 1.93 -5.47 7.00
CA PRO A 446 0.56 -5.36 6.52
C PRO A 446 0.44 -5.76 5.04
N PRO A 447 -0.46 -6.71 4.67
CA PRO A 447 -0.59 -7.15 3.28
C PRO A 447 -0.95 -6.05 2.28
N CYS A 448 -1.58 -4.96 2.75
CA CYS A 448 -1.90 -3.79 1.92
C CYS A 448 -0.66 -3.09 1.35
N ASN A 449 0.52 -3.33 1.91
CA ASN A 449 1.77 -2.72 1.48
C ASN A 449 2.47 -3.50 0.36
N ARG A 450 1.90 -4.64 -0.07
CA ARG A 450 2.24 -5.49 -1.25
C ARG A 450 3.67 -6.07 -1.32
N PHE A 451 4.53 -5.78 -0.35
CA PHE A 451 5.82 -6.46 -0.21
C PHE A 451 5.63 -7.81 0.51
N GLY A 452 5.53 -8.89 -0.26
CA GLY A 452 5.33 -10.25 0.24
C GLY A 452 6.59 -10.90 0.82
N GLU A 453 6.43 -12.15 1.27
CA GLU A 453 7.52 -12.97 1.83
C GLU A 453 8.69 -13.14 0.85
N GLU A 454 8.42 -13.09 -0.46
CA GLU A 454 9.42 -13.16 -1.52
C GLU A 454 10.43 -12.00 -1.48
N TYR A 455 10.03 -10.80 -1.05
CA TYR A 455 10.93 -9.65 -0.90
C TYR A 455 11.83 -9.79 0.33
N ILE A 456 11.26 -10.26 1.45
CA ILE A 456 12.03 -10.54 2.67
C ILE A 456 13.04 -11.65 2.38
N ALA A 457 12.61 -12.74 1.73
CA ALA A 457 13.50 -13.84 1.35
C ALA A 457 14.62 -13.38 0.41
N ALA A 458 14.30 -12.56 -0.59
CA ALA A 458 15.28 -11.99 -1.50
C ALA A 458 16.28 -11.09 -0.74
N TYR A 459 15.82 -10.26 0.20
CA TYR A 459 16.71 -9.43 1.00
C TYR A 459 17.62 -10.26 1.92
N VAL A 460 17.06 -11.26 2.60
CA VAL A 460 17.82 -12.15 3.51
C VAL A 460 18.93 -12.90 2.76
N SER A 461 18.77 -13.14 1.46
CA SER A 461 19.84 -13.71 0.61
C SER A 461 21.05 -12.77 0.43
N GLN A 462 20.85 -11.46 0.59
CA GLN A 462 21.88 -10.42 0.45
C GLN A 462 22.47 -10.00 1.82
N GLN A 463 21.64 -10.03 2.86
CA GLN A 463 22.00 -9.61 4.21
C GLN A 463 21.34 -10.55 5.23
N PRO A 464 22.14 -11.32 6.00
CA PRO A 464 21.61 -12.28 6.96
C PRO A 464 20.71 -11.64 8.02
N ILE A 465 19.76 -12.44 8.53
CA ILE A 465 18.96 -12.11 9.70
C ILE A 465 19.88 -11.87 10.90
N SER A 466 19.56 -10.86 11.71
CA SER A 466 20.30 -10.54 12.92
C SER A 466 20.03 -11.58 14.01
N GLU A 467 21.08 -12.03 14.70
CA GLU A 467 20.94 -12.98 15.81
C GLU A 467 20.33 -12.32 17.06
N PRO A 468 19.40 -12.97 17.79
CA PRO A 468 18.93 -14.35 17.58
C PRO A 468 17.91 -14.47 16.44
N VAL A 469 18.08 -15.45 15.56
CA VAL A 469 17.18 -15.67 14.42
C VAL A 469 15.75 -16.00 14.89
N GLU A 470 15.58 -16.68 16.02
CA GLU A 470 14.27 -17.05 16.57
C GLU A 470 13.40 -15.83 16.92
N ASP A 471 14.02 -14.67 17.16
CA ASP A 471 13.32 -13.44 17.51
C ASP A 471 12.95 -12.61 16.27
N PHE A 472 13.38 -13.00 15.06
CA PHE A 472 13.21 -12.21 13.83
C PHE A 472 11.77 -11.75 13.60
N PHE A 473 10.81 -12.68 13.60
CA PHE A 473 9.41 -12.32 13.38
C PHE A 473 8.82 -11.47 14.52
N GLY A 474 9.24 -11.72 15.76
CA GLY A 474 8.86 -10.87 16.90
C GLY A 474 9.36 -9.44 16.73
N ARG A 475 10.60 -9.26 16.25
CA ARG A 475 11.14 -7.93 15.93
C ARG A 475 10.37 -7.27 14.80
N LEU A 476 9.99 -7.99 13.75
CA LEU A 476 9.21 -7.38 12.66
C LEU A 476 7.82 -6.92 13.12
N ASP A 477 7.15 -7.69 13.97
CA ASP A 477 5.88 -7.28 14.57
C ASP A 477 6.04 -6.08 15.50
N LEU A 478 7.17 -5.99 16.22
CA LEU A 478 7.51 -4.82 17.03
C LEU A 478 7.78 -3.57 16.17
N TYR A 479 8.51 -3.70 15.06
CA TYR A 479 8.75 -2.59 14.13
C TYR A 479 7.47 -2.16 13.43
N ARG A 480 6.63 -3.11 13.02
CA ARG A 480 5.28 -2.86 12.53
C ARG A 480 4.47 -2.07 13.57
N LEU A 481 4.47 -2.47 14.85
CA LEU A 481 3.72 -1.77 15.90
C LEU A 481 4.09 -0.29 15.95
N ARG A 482 5.38 0.06 15.84
CA ARG A 482 5.81 1.46 15.77
C ARG A 482 5.13 2.16 14.58
N LEU A 483 5.27 1.61 13.38
CA LEU A 483 4.76 2.22 12.15
C LEU A 483 3.24 2.36 12.18
N ASP A 484 2.52 1.29 12.55
CA ASP A 484 1.07 1.27 12.71
C ASP A 484 0.58 2.31 13.75
N THR A 485 1.33 2.51 14.84
CA THR A 485 1.01 3.55 15.85
C THR A 485 1.09 4.94 15.26
N HIS A 486 2.09 5.19 14.42
CA HIS A 486 2.25 6.46 13.72
C HIS A 486 1.12 6.69 12.70
N VAL A 487 0.78 5.65 11.93
CA VAL A 487 -0.34 5.66 10.97
C VAL A 487 -1.68 5.89 11.67
N SER A 488 -1.90 5.29 12.85
CA SER A 488 -3.09 5.51 13.68
C SER A 488 -3.21 6.95 14.16
N ALA A 489 -2.09 7.59 14.53
CA ALA A 489 -2.06 9.00 14.89
C ALA A 489 -2.34 9.92 13.69
N LEU A 490 -1.77 9.59 12.52
CA LEU A 490 -1.91 10.35 11.28
C LEU A 490 -3.35 10.34 10.75
N PHE A 491 -4.03 9.20 10.94
CA PHE A 491 -5.35 8.90 10.39
C PHE A 491 -6.35 8.57 11.50
N PHE A 492 -6.34 9.39 12.55
CA PHE A 492 -7.12 9.19 13.78
C PHE A 492 -8.64 9.12 13.56
N GLU A 493 -9.17 9.63 12.44
CA GLU A 493 -10.59 9.44 12.09
C GLU A 493 -10.95 7.98 11.79
N ASN A 494 -9.97 7.13 11.50
CA ASN A 494 -10.17 5.70 11.28
C ASN A 494 -9.89 4.88 12.54
N ALA A 495 -10.96 4.60 13.30
CA ALA A 495 -10.89 3.84 14.55
C ALA A 495 -10.34 2.40 14.39
N ASP A 496 -10.40 1.81 13.19
CA ASP A 496 -9.86 0.46 12.95
C ASP A 496 -8.33 0.43 13.08
N LEU A 497 -7.64 1.54 12.77
CA LEU A 497 -6.18 1.62 12.89
C LEU A 497 -5.74 1.54 14.35
N ARG A 498 -6.41 2.28 15.25
CA ARG A 498 -6.13 2.18 16.68
C ARG A 498 -6.41 0.79 17.22
N LYS A 499 -7.48 0.15 16.76
CA LYS A 499 -7.79 -1.23 17.13
C LYS A 499 -6.65 -2.17 16.72
N GLN A 500 -6.13 -2.03 15.51
CA GLN A 500 -4.99 -2.83 15.03
C GLN A 500 -3.73 -2.62 15.89
N VAL A 501 -3.43 -1.38 16.27
CA VAL A 501 -2.31 -1.07 17.17
C VAL A 501 -2.47 -1.82 18.50
N ILE A 502 -3.65 -1.74 19.12
CA ILE A 502 -3.92 -2.42 20.39
C ILE A 502 -3.85 -3.95 20.22
N ASP A 503 -4.38 -4.49 19.12
CA ASP A 503 -4.38 -5.94 18.86
C ASP A 503 -2.95 -6.48 18.66
N VAL A 504 -2.10 -5.79 17.89
CA VAL A 504 -0.68 -6.14 17.71
C VAL A 504 0.07 -6.06 19.04
N MET A 505 -0.18 -5.01 19.81
CA MET A 505 0.44 -4.81 21.11
C MET A 505 0.04 -5.90 22.11
N ARG A 506 -1.23 -6.31 22.11
CA ARG A 506 -1.74 -7.41 22.94
C ARG A 506 -1.06 -8.73 22.59
N ASP A 507 -0.94 -9.05 21.31
CA ASP A 507 -0.26 -10.26 20.82
C ASP A 507 1.23 -10.28 21.23
N LEU A 508 1.93 -9.15 21.06
CA LEU A 508 3.33 -9.02 21.49
C LEU A 508 3.49 -9.20 23.00
N VAL A 509 2.60 -8.61 23.81
CA VAL A 509 2.59 -8.78 25.27
C VAL A 509 2.27 -10.21 25.66
N GLU A 510 1.34 -10.88 24.99
CA GLU A 510 1.03 -12.29 25.24
C GLU A 510 2.24 -13.19 24.97
N ARG A 511 2.94 -12.98 23.85
CA ARG A 511 4.08 -13.82 23.45
C ARG A 511 5.37 -13.53 24.22
N TYR A 512 5.62 -12.28 24.57
CA TYR A 512 6.93 -11.84 25.09
C TYR A 512 6.87 -11.08 26.42
N GLY A 513 5.68 -10.87 26.98
CA GLY A 513 5.48 -10.17 28.26
C GLY A 513 5.60 -11.05 29.51
N ALA A 514 5.64 -12.38 29.37
CA ALA A 514 5.88 -13.27 30.50
C ALA A 514 7.38 -13.34 30.83
N THR A 515 7.72 -13.31 32.12
CA THR A 515 9.10 -13.58 32.57
C THR A 515 9.38 -15.08 32.52
N SER A 516 10.60 -15.48 32.14
CA SER A 516 11.02 -16.89 32.04
C SER A 516 10.76 -17.74 33.31
N THR A 517 10.49 -17.09 34.44
CA THR A 517 10.13 -17.72 35.73
C THR A 517 8.68 -18.22 35.79
N GLU A 518 7.75 -17.73 34.96
CA GLU A 518 6.31 -18.10 35.05
C GLU A 518 5.94 -19.33 34.22
N LEU A 519 6.70 -19.64 33.16
CA LEU A 519 6.50 -20.83 32.33
C LEU A 519 6.90 -22.13 33.05
N GLY A 520 7.73 -22.05 34.09
CA GLY A 520 8.20 -23.22 34.86
C GLY A 520 7.21 -23.76 35.90
N GLN A 521 6.07 -23.10 36.14
CA GLN A 521 5.08 -23.53 37.15
C GLN A 521 3.86 -24.25 36.55
N GLN A 522 3.66 -24.20 35.23
CA GLN A 522 2.55 -24.92 34.58
C GLN A 522 2.87 -26.37 34.20
N ASP A 523 4.15 -26.72 34.04
CA ASP A 523 4.57 -28.09 33.63
C ASP A 523 4.74 -29.07 34.81
N THR A 524 4.48 -28.66 36.06
CA THR A 524 4.50 -29.54 37.25
C THR A 524 3.10 -29.91 37.77
N ALA A 525 2.04 -29.54 37.04
CA ALA A 525 0.67 -29.88 37.38
C ALA A 525 -0.04 -30.59 36.21
N MET A 526 0.49 -31.75 35.80
CA MET A 526 -0.29 -32.78 35.11
C MET A 526 0.13 -34.19 35.54
#